data_AF-A0ABD6VI25-F1
#
_entry.id   AF-A0ABD6VI25-F1
#
_cell.length_a   1.000
_cell.length_b   1.000
_cell.length_c   1.000
_cell.angle_alpha   90.00
_cell.angle_beta   90.00
_cell.angle_gamma   90.00
#
_symmetry.space_group_name_H-M   'P 1'
#
loop_
_entity.id
_entity.type
_entity.pdbx_description
1 polymer ?
#
loop_
_entity_poly.entity_id
_entity_poly.type
_entity_poly.pdbx_seq_one_letter_code
_entity_poly.pdbx_strand_id
1 'polypeptide(L)' 'KRAEAVRDWMRDTGDVPESCFAVQGYGESRPVATNDTPEGRALNRRVEISLVPQAMACQIPGKHPVPSQGDGASQLNGE' A
#
# COMPACT_ATOMS: atom_id res chain seq x y z
N LYS A 1 -3.66 -13.53 7.44
CA LYS A 1 -2.60 -13.82 8.44
C LYS A 1 -1.17 -13.54 7.98
N ARG A 2 -0.53 -14.28 7.05
CA ARG A 2 0.89 -14.00 6.69
C ARG A 2 1.11 -12.59 6.12
N ALA A 3 0.28 -12.18 5.16
CA ALA A 3 0.39 -10.87 4.55
C ALA A 3 0.05 -9.72 5.53
N GLU A 4 -0.91 -9.93 6.44
CA GLU A 4 -1.20 -8.99 7.55
C GLU A 4 0.02 -8.81 8.46
N ALA A 5 0.68 -9.91 8.86
CA ALA A 5 1.87 -9.83 9.71
C ALA A 5 3.01 -9.03 9.06
N VAL A 6 3.18 -9.14 7.74
CA VAL A 6 4.17 -8.34 6.99
C VAL A 6 3.76 -6.87 6.96
N ARG A 7 2.48 -6.56 6.70
CA ARG A 7 1.96 -5.19 6.78
C ARG A 7 2.21 -4.58 8.16
N ASP A 8 1.86 -5.31 9.22
CA ASP A 8 1.96 -4.82 10.60
C ASP A 8 3.43 -4.54 10.95
N TRP A 9 4.34 -5.43 10.56
CA TRP A 9 5.77 -5.18 10.71
C TRP A 9 6.21 -3.92 9.94
N MET A 10 5.81 -3.74 8.67
CA MET A 10 6.16 -2.55 7.89
C MET A 10 5.59 -1.26 8.47
N ARG A 11 4.39 -1.29 9.04
CA ARG A 11 3.81 -0.16 9.78
C ARG A 11 4.67 0.17 10.99
N ASP A 12 5.00 -0.83 11.80
CA ASP A 12 5.65 -0.65 13.10
C ASP A 12 7.15 -0.29 12.97
N THR A 13 7.84 -0.76 11.93
CA THR A 13 9.27 -0.51 11.72
C THR A 13 9.60 0.48 10.61
N GLY A 14 8.68 0.69 9.67
CA GLY A 14 8.93 1.45 8.44
C GLY A 14 8.16 2.77 8.34
N ASP A 15 7.37 3.12 9.36
CA ASP A 15 6.53 4.33 9.39
C ASP A 15 5.62 4.47 8.15
N VAL A 16 5.14 3.35 7.63
CA VAL A 16 4.18 3.33 6.52
C VAL A 16 2.76 3.27 7.10
N PRO A 17 1.90 4.26 6.85
CA PRO A 17 0.53 4.26 7.35
C PRO A 17 -0.27 3.04 6.89
N GLU A 18 -1.18 2.56 7.72
CA GLU A 18 -2.05 1.43 7.38
C GLU A 18 -2.89 1.68 6.11
N SER A 19 -3.28 2.94 5.88
CA SER A 19 -3.99 3.40 4.67
C SER A 19 -3.19 3.22 3.37
N CYS A 20 -1.89 2.96 3.44
CA CYS A 20 -1.06 2.67 2.27
C CYS A 20 -1.19 1.24 1.76
N PHE A 21 -1.78 0.34 2.53
CA PHE A 21 -1.72 -1.09 2.23
C PHE A 21 -3.06 -1.63 1.75
N ALA A 22 -3.02 -2.36 0.63
CA ALA A 22 -4.05 -3.33 0.28
C ALA A 22 -3.51 -4.74 0.55
N VAL A 23 -4.16 -5.49 1.45
CA VAL A 23 -3.71 -6.83 1.84
C VAL A 23 -4.70 -7.87 1.31
N GLN A 24 -4.20 -8.83 0.53
CA GLN A 24 -5.00 -9.93 -0.01
C GLN A 24 -4.36 -11.29 0.31
N GLY A 25 -5.16 -12.21 0.84
CA GLY A 25 -4.77 -13.62 0.95
C GLY A 25 -5.26 -14.43 -0.24
N TYR A 26 -4.34 -15.10 -0.95
CA TYR A 26 -4.69 -15.96 -2.10
C TYR A 26 -4.80 -17.46 -1.76
N GLY A 27 -4.35 -17.89 -0.57
CA GLY A 27 -4.34 -19.30 -0.22
C GLY A 27 -3.57 -20.14 -1.25
N GLU A 28 -4.19 -21.20 -1.75
CA GLU A 28 -3.61 -22.13 -2.73
C GLU A 28 -3.92 -21.75 -4.18
N SER A 29 -4.71 -20.70 -4.42
CA SER A 29 -5.24 -20.34 -5.76
C SER A 29 -4.21 -19.74 -6.72
N ARG A 30 -3.03 -19.35 -6.23
CA ARG A 30 -1.94 -18.76 -7.03
C ARG A 30 -0.58 -19.41 -6.70
N PRO A 31 -0.39 -20.70 -7.05
CA PRO A 31 0.87 -21.40 -6.80
C PRO A 31 1.97 -20.93 -7.75
N VAL A 32 3.22 -20.95 -7.28
CA VAL A 32 4.43 -20.82 -8.15
C VAL A 32 5.13 -22.16 -8.36
N ALA A 33 4.82 -23.14 -7.53
CA ALA A 33 5.24 -24.54 -7.67
C ALA A 33 4.03 -25.46 -7.43
N THR A 34 4.11 -26.71 -7.83
CA THR A 34 3.03 -27.69 -7.54
C THR A 34 2.73 -27.76 -6.03
N ASN A 35 1.46 -27.89 -5.65
CA ASN A 35 1.06 -28.14 -4.26
C ASN A 35 1.17 -29.63 -3.88
N ASP A 36 1.50 -30.50 -4.83
CA ASP A 36 1.51 -31.95 -4.61
C ASP A 36 2.71 -32.36 -3.75
N THR A 37 3.84 -31.67 -3.89
CA THR A 37 5.06 -31.98 -3.14
C THR A 37 5.22 -31.11 -1.88
N PRO A 38 5.80 -31.65 -0.79
CA PRO A 38 6.15 -30.85 0.39
C PRO A 38 7.02 -29.64 0.05
N GLU A 39 7.97 -29.81 -0.86
CA GLU A 39 8.90 -28.78 -1.33
C GLU A 39 8.15 -27.68 -2.08
N GLY A 40 7.25 -28.06 -2.99
CA GLY A 40 6.43 -27.10 -3.74
C GLY A 40 5.48 -26.31 -2.84
N ARG A 41 4.85 -26.96 -1.86
CA ARG A 41 4.07 -26.25 -0.82
C ARG A 41 4.92 -25.30 -0.01
N ALA A 42 6.18 -25.65 0.28
CA ALA A 42 7.09 -24.75 0.99
C ALA A 42 7.40 -23.49 0.18
N LEU A 43 7.66 -23.64 -1.13
CA LEU A 43 7.84 -22.51 -2.04
C LEU A 43 6.58 -21.63 -2.15
N ASN A 44 5.39 -22.23 -2.05
CA ASN A 44 4.12 -21.49 -2.10
C ASN A 44 3.78 -20.73 -0.81
N ARG A 45 4.43 -21.02 0.32
CA ARG A 45 4.25 -20.26 1.58
C ARG A 45 5.02 -18.94 1.57
N ARG A 46 4.66 -18.04 0.67
CA ARG A 46 5.30 -16.73 0.48
C ARG A 46 4.33 -15.56 0.67
N VAL A 47 4.90 -14.36 0.72
CA VAL A 47 4.22 -13.07 0.62
C VAL A 47 4.88 -12.30 -0.52
N GLU A 48 4.08 -11.72 -1.40
CA GLU A 48 4.56 -10.84 -2.48
C GLU A 48 4.14 -9.41 -2.17
N ILE A 49 5.03 -8.46 -2.41
CA ILE A 49 4.78 -7.03 -2.24
C ILE A 49 4.84 -6.39 -3.62
N SER A 50 3.76 -5.71 -4.00
CA SER A 50 3.66 -5.00 -5.28
C SER A 50 3.38 -3.53 -5.02
N LEU A 51 4.16 -2.66 -5.64
CA LEU A 51 3.94 -1.22 -5.60
C LEU A 51 2.91 -0.86 -6.66
N VAL A 52 1.75 -0.37 -6.24
CA VAL A 52 0.70 0.08 -7.15
C VAL A 52 0.61 1.60 -7.06
N PRO A 53 0.91 2.33 -8.14
CA PRO A 53 0.76 3.78 -8.15
C PRO A 53 -0.73 4.13 -8.14
N GLN A 54 -1.29 4.40 -6.96
CA GLN A 54 -2.63 4.94 -6.81
C GLN A 54 -2.52 6.34 -6.24
N ALA A 55 -3.11 7.32 -6.94
CA ALA A 55 -3.05 8.73 -6.54
C ALA A 55 -3.57 8.99 -5.12
N MET A 56 -4.47 8.12 -4.63
CA MET A 56 -5.10 8.22 -3.32
C MET A 56 -4.60 7.14 -2.33
N ALA A 57 -3.58 6.35 -2.67
CA ALA A 57 -2.96 5.44 -1.71
C ALA A 57 -2.40 6.24 -0.52
N CYS A 58 -2.38 5.63 0.67
CA CYS A 58 -1.94 6.25 1.91
C CYS A 58 -2.85 7.36 2.45
N GLN A 59 -3.88 7.80 1.72
CA GLN A 59 -4.81 8.79 2.25
C GLN A 59 -5.69 8.18 3.33
N ILE A 60 -5.75 8.85 4.47
CA ILE A 60 -6.66 8.48 5.56
C ILE A 60 -8.02 9.10 5.23
N PRO A 61 -9.12 8.31 5.12
CA PRO A 61 -10.45 8.85 4.93
C PRO A 61 -10.77 9.89 6.01
N GLY A 62 -11.07 11.14 5.61
CA GLY A 62 -11.32 12.26 6.51
C GLY A 62 -10.16 13.24 6.72
N LYS A 63 -8.93 12.92 6.27
CA LYS A 63 -7.88 13.92 6.04
C LYS A 63 -7.85 14.27 4.56
N HIS A 64 -8.76 15.15 4.14
CA HIS A 64 -8.59 15.84 2.87
C HIS A 64 -7.25 16.60 2.93
N PRO A 65 -6.34 16.47 1.94
CA PRO A 65 -5.39 17.53 1.71
C PRO A 65 -6.25 18.72 1.28
N VAL A 66 -6.42 19.70 2.17
CA VAL A 66 -6.83 21.03 1.74
C VAL A 66 -5.88 21.41 0.60
N PRO A 67 -6.38 21.72 -0.62
CA PRO A 67 -5.54 22.35 -1.60
C PRO A 67 -5.12 23.67 -0.98
N SER A 68 -3.83 23.84 -0.69
CA SER A 68 -3.27 25.14 -0.32
C SER A 68 -3.53 26.08 -1.48
N GLN A 69 -4.64 26.81 -1.41
CA GLN A 69 -4.94 27.92 -2.27
C GLN A 69 -4.33 29.18 -1.64
N GLY A 70 -3.20 29.60 -2.19
CA GLY A 70 -2.39 30.76 -1.80
C GLY A 70 -0.95 30.43 -2.24
N ASP A 71 -0.37 31.03 -3.28
CA ASP A 71 -0.37 32.45 -3.60
C ASP A 71 -0.41 32.68 -5.11
N GLY A 72 -1.57 33.08 -5.63
CA GLY A 72 -1.70 33.67 -6.96
C GLY A 72 -1.64 35.18 -6.83
N ALA A 73 -0.48 35.77 -7.17
CA ALA A 73 -0.23 37.20 -7.18
C ALA A 73 -1.34 37.98 -7.93
N SER A 74 -1.91 38.98 -7.27
CA SER A 74 -2.70 40.02 -7.93
C SER A 74 -2.75 41.28 -7.06
N GLN A 75 -1.75 42.14 -7.19
CA GLN A 75 -1.84 43.60 -7.22
C GLN A 75 -0.62 44.06 -8.04
N LEU A 76 -0.77 44.67 -9.21
CA LEU A 76 -0.94 46.11 -9.36
C LEU A 76 -1.52 46.42 -10.75
N ASN A 77 -2.71 47.01 -10.77
CA ASN A 77 -3.14 47.96 -11.81
C ASN A 77 -3.49 49.25 -11.07
N GLY A 78 -2.92 50.37 -11.49
CA GLY A 78 -3.24 51.70 -10.95
C GLY A 78 -2.24 52.77 -11.41
N GLU A 79 -2.60 53.40 -12.55
CA GLU A 79 -2.15 54.69 -13.10
C GLU A 79 -0.66 55.01 -13.31
#